data_AF-A0AAU3IFG1-F1
#
_entry.id   AF-A0AAU3IFG1-F1
#
_cell.length_a   1.000
_cell.length_b   1.000
_cell.length_c   1.000
_cell.angle_alpha   90.00
_cell.angle_beta   90.00
_cell.angle_gamma   90.00
#
_symmetry.space_group_name_H-M   'P 1'
#
loop_
_entity.id
_entity.type
_entity.pdbx_description
1 polymer ?
#
loop_
_entity_poly.entity_id
_entity_poly.type
_entity_poly.pdbx_seq_one_letter_code
_entity_poly.pdbx_strand_id
1 'polypeptide(L)'
;MPKAAKVLLSVSAAAAALVASVSLPTAVHAADPAYKVLVFSKTAAFRHDSIPTGIQAIRDLGAANNFTVDATEDANAFSSGNLAQYKAVVFLSTTGDVLNNSQQTAFQSYVDGGGGYVGVHSAADTEYDWPYYGQLVGAWFNNHPAIQQATVRTEDATHPATSGLAAAWSRTDEWYNYRTNPRSTTHVLQTLDETSYSGGTMGDHPITWCHPQASGRSFYTGMGHSIQSYSEQGLRTVLLGGIRYAAGVVQADCAPPGNGNGTTVEAESYTSQSGVQQTTQSTAGGGKAVGFIENGDWVGYSSVSTAGATGFTARVSSAGSGGTIQIRAGSQTGTLLGQVAVPVTGNWDTFTTVSTTLNGSGSGPLFLVFTGGSGYLFNVDSFSLTKSGSSPSPSPSPSPSASPTPTSQTVEGEAYTAQSGLQQANHATASGGKTAGYINNGDWAAYSQVNTQGAKTFSARVSSGGSGGTIQIRSGSQNGTLLGQVAVTSTGSWDTFATVSTTLTGSASGPLYLVFTGSGTGYLFDLDTVTVTR
;
A
#
# COMPACT_ATOMS: atom_id res chain seq x y z
N MET A 1 76.89 -65.06 16.12
CA MET A 1 77.07 -64.01 15.10
C MET A 1 75.74 -63.77 14.38
N PRO A 2 75.40 -62.53 13.99
CA PRO A 2 74.05 -61.98 14.21
C PRO A 2 73.24 -61.55 12.96
N LYS A 3 71.91 -61.49 13.19
CA LYS A 3 70.83 -60.56 12.78
C LYS A 3 70.89 -59.63 11.52
N ALA A 4 69.75 -59.67 10.81
CA ALA A 4 68.83 -58.58 10.38
C ALA A 4 69.06 -57.78 9.07
N ALA A 5 68.03 -57.78 8.19
CA ALA A 5 67.16 -56.63 7.90
C ALA A 5 66.10 -56.99 6.82
N LYS A 6 64.81 -56.71 7.07
CA LYS A 6 63.79 -56.59 6.02
C LYS A 6 62.95 -55.34 6.31
N VAL A 7 62.96 -54.44 5.34
CA VAL A 7 62.25 -53.15 5.31
C VAL A 7 60.81 -53.38 4.87
N LEU A 8 59.84 -52.76 5.56
CA LEU A 8 58.44 -52.67 5.12
C LEU A 8 58.28 -51.54 4.10
N LEU A 9 57.62 -51.83 2.98
CA LEU A 9 56.98 -50.84 2.11
C LEU A 9 55.46 -51.02 2.20
N SER A 10 54.75 -49.97 2.58
CA SER A 10 53.30 -49.84 2.53
C SER A 10 52.84 -49.50 1.10
N VAL A 11 51.87 -50.25 0.58
CA VAL A 11 51.19 -49.96 -0.70
C VAL A 11 49.75 -49.54 -0.38
N SER A 12 49.41 -48.31 -0.75
CA SER A 12 48.03 -47.82 -0.82
C SER A 12 47.55 -47.93 -2.27
N ALA A 13 46.47 -48.66 -2.53
CA ALA A 13 45.81 -48.72 -3.84
C ALA A 13 44.33 -48.30 -3.70
N ALA A 14 43.94 -47.37 -4.56
CA ALA A 14 42.71 -46.58 -4.52
C ALA A 14 41.45 -47.35 -4.94
N ALA A 15 40.32 -47.05 -4.29
CA ALA A 15 38.99 -47.49 -4.68
C ALA A 15 38.40 -46.52 -5.73
N ALA A 16 38.03 -47.03 -6.90
CA ALA A 16 37.31 -46.29 -7.92
C ALA A 16 35.81 -46.21 -7.57
N ALA A 17 35.30 -45.01 -7.34
CA ALA A 17 33.87 -44.77 -7.12
C ALA A 17 33.15 -44.57 -8.46
N LEU A 18 32.16 -45.43 -8.72
CA LEU A 18 31.25 -45.36 -9.85
C LEU A 18 30.24 -44.22 -9.59
N VAL A 19 30.32 -43.11 -10.33
CA VAL A 19 29.35 -42.01 -10.22
C VAL A 19 28.15 -42.35 -11.13
N ALA A 20 27.06 -42.83 -10.53
CA ALA A 20 25.77 -42.92 -11.21
C ALA A 20 25.19 -41.51 -11.34
N SER A 21 25.08 -41.03 -12.58
CA SER A 21 24.42 -39.77 -12.92
C SER A 21 22.91 -39.89 -12.71
N VAL A 22 22.43 -39.49 -11.53
CA VAL A 22 21.01 -39.33 -11.24
C VAL A 22 20.51 -38.11 -12.04
N SER A 23 19.81 -38.37 -13.13
CA SER A 23 19.05 -37.34 -13.84
C SER A 23 17.82 -37.00 -13.00
N LEU A 24 17.82 -35.83 -12.36
CA LEU A 24 16.65 -35.31 -11.66
C LEU A 24 15.54 -35.02 -12.69
N PRO A 25 14.28 -35.45 -12.45
CA PRO A 25 13.18 -35.09 -13.32
C PRO A 25 12.97 -33.58 -13.25
N THR A 26 13.03 -32.91 -14.40
CA THR A 26 12.59 -31.51 -14.53
C THR A 26 11.12 -31.44 -14.14
N ALA A 27 10.81 -30.66 -13.09
CA ALA A 27 9.43 -30.37 -12.73
C ALA A 27 8.74 -29.71 -13.93
N VAL A 28 7.84 -30.44 -14.60
CA VAL A 28 6.96 -29.86 -15.61
C VAL A 28 5.99 -28.98 -14.85
N HIS A 29 6.13 -27.65 -14.98
CA HIS A 29 5.14 -26.71 -14.46
C HIS A 29 3.77 -27.12 -15.00
N ALA A 30 2.81 -27.41 -14.11
CA ALA A 30 1.43 -27.64 -14.52
C ALA A 30 0.95 -26.41 -15.29
N ALA A 31 0.33 -26.63 -16.45
CA ALA A 31 -0.25 -25.55 -17.25
C ALA A 31 -1.27 -24.77 -16.41
N ASP A 32 -1.32 -23.45 -16.61
CA ASP A 32 -2.25 -22.58 -15.89
C ASP A 32 -3.71 -23.05 -16.12
N PRO A 33 -4.60 -22.94 -15.11
CA PRO A 33 -6.02 -23.18 -15.32
C PRO A 33 -6.57 -22.22 -16.37
N ALA A 34 -7.66 -22.58 -17.06
CA ALA A 34 -8.28 -21.65 -18.01
C ALA A 34 -8.94 -20.45 -17.29
N TYR A 35 -8.68 -19.22 -17.76
CA TYR A 35 -9.30 -18.00 -17.22
C TYR A 35 -9.62 -16.95 -18.28
N LYS A 36 -10.42 -15.94 -17.92
CA LYS A 36 -10.75 -14.79 -18.79
C LYS A 36 -10.06 -13.51 -18.31
N VAL A 37 -9.64 -12.69 -19.27
CA VAL A 37 -9.09 -11.35 -19.07
C VAL A 37 -9.90 -10.35 -19.87
N LEU A 38 -10.28 -9.24 -19.25
CA LEU A 38 -10.88 -8.09 -19.94
C LEU A 38 -9.78 -7.09 -20.26
N VAL A 39 -9.62 -6.69 -21.52
CA VAL A 39 -8.75 -5.58 -21.92
C VAL A 39 -9.63 -4.37 -22.20
N PHE A 40 -9.48 -3.33 -21.39
CA PHE A 40 -10.17 -2.05 -21.52
C PHE A 40 -9.20 -0.99 -22.03
N SER A 41 -9.60 -0.26 -23.07
CA SER A 41 -8.72 0.70 -23.77
C SER A 41 -9.42 2.01 -24.15
N LYS A 42 -10.50 2.35 -23.42
CA LYS A 42 -11.20 3.63 -23.61
C LYS A 42 -10.28 4.80 -23.27
N THR A 43 -10.33 5.85 -24.09
CA THR A 43 -9.59 7.10 -23.90
C THR A 43 -10.56 8.27 -23.92
N ALA A 44 -10.50 9.14 -22.92
CA ALA A 44 -11.17 10.44 -22.87
C ALA A 44 -10.20 11.61 -23.11
N ALA A 45 -8.89 11.33 -23.25
CA ALA A 45 -7.85 12.26 -23.62
C ALA A 45 -6.97 11.67 -24.75
N PHE A 46 -5.64 11.83 -24.69
CA PHE A 46 -4.73 11.38 -25.74
C PHE A 46 -4.90 9.89 -26.05
N ARG A 47 -4.89 9.54 -27.33
CA ARG A 47 -5.06 8.17 -27.81
C ARG A 47 -3.74 7.65 -28.37
N HIS A 48 -3.35 6.46 -27.91
CA HIS A 48 -2.11 5.81 -28.32
C HIS A 48 -2.35 4.91 -29.53
N ASP A 49 -1.57 5.09 -30.60
CA ASP A 49 -1.64 4.26 -31.81
C ASP A 49 -1.24 2.80 -31.57
N SER A 50 -0.61 2.51 -30.43
CA SER A 50 -0.19 1.17 -30.04
C SER A 50 -1.30 0.29 -29.48
N ILE A 51 -2.45 0.86 -29.10
CA ILE A 51 -3.59 0.12 -28.50
C ILE A 51 -3.96 -1.14 -29.31
N PRO A 52 -4.17 -1.10 -30.64
CA PRO A 52 -4.51 -2.31 -31.40
C PRO A 52 -3.42 -3.39 -31.35
N THR A 53 -2.15 -2.98 -31.38
CA THR A 53 -1.01 -3.92 -31.30
C THR A 53 -0.87 -4.50 -29.90
N GLY A 54 -1.12 -3.70 -28.86
CA GLY A 54 -1.14 -4.17 -27.48
C GLY A 54 -2.26 -5.17 -27.21
N ILE A 55 -3.48 -4.93 -27.72
CA ILE A 55 -4.59 -5.88 -27.64
C ILE A 55 -4.18 -7.20 -28.31
N GLN A 56 -3.60 -7.13 -29.51
CA GLN A 56 -3.18 -8.33 -30.24
C GLN A 56 -2.09 -9.10 -29.47
N ALA A 57 -1.09 -8.40 -28.92
CA ALA A 57 -0.04 -9.03 -28.13
C ALA A 57 -0.60 -9.75 -26.89
N ILE A 58 -1.56 -9.15 -26.18
CA ILE A 58 -2.21 -9.78 -25.02
C ILE A 58 -3.06 -10.98 -25.46
N ARG A 59 -3.73 -10.92 -26.61
CA ARG A 59 -4.44 -12.07 -27.20
C ARG A 59 -3.51 -13.24 -27.52
N ASP A 60 -2.37 -12.96 -28.14
CA ASP A 60 -1.36 -13.97 -28.46
C ASP A 60 -0.81 -14.62 -27.19
N LEU A 61 -0.53 -13.81 -26.16
CA LEU A 61 -0.13 -14.31 -24.84
C LEU A 61 -1.22 -15.20 -24.23
N GLY A 62 -2.49 -14.81 -24.36
CA GLY A 62 -3.63 -15.59 -23.89
C GLY A 62 -3.77 -16.94 -24.57
N ALA A 63 -3.68 -16.96 -25.90
CA ALA A 63 -3.72 -18.18 -26.70
C ALA A 63 -2.58 -19.16 -26.33
N ALA A 64 -1.41 -18.63 -25.95
CA ALA A 64 -0.26 -19.43 -25.55
C ALA A 64 -0.28 -19.87 -24.07
N ASN A 65 -1.10 -19.26 -23.21
CA ASN A 65 -1.04 -19.43 -21.75
C ASN A 65 -2.42 -19.64 -21.10
N ASN A 66 -3.35 -20.28 -21.81
CA ASN A 66 -4.67 -20.69 -21.31
C ASN A 66 -5.55 -19.54 -20.76
N PHE A 67 -5.50 -18.35 -21.36
CA PHE A 67 -6.51 -17.32 -21.06
C PHE A 67 -7.13 -16.69 -22.30
N THR A 68 -8.43 -16.44 -22.23
CA THR A 68 -9.17 -15.75 -23.31
C THR A 68 -9.25 -14.27 -23.02
N VAL A 69 -9.19 -13.45 -24.08
CA VAL A 69 -9.18 -11.99 -23.97
C VAL A 69 -10.42 -11.41 -24.64
N ASP A 70 -11.27 -10.76 -23.85
CA ASP A 70 -12.32 -9.89 -24.35
C ASP A 70 -11.77 -8.45 -24.35
N ALA A 71 -11.82 -7.75 -25.47
CA ALA A 71 -11.30 -6.39 -25.60
C ALA A 71 -12.44 -5.42 -25.89
N THR A 72 -12.48 -4.29 -25.17
CA THR A 72 -13.55 -3.29 -25.31
C THR A 72 -13.05 -1.88 -24.99
N GLU A 73 -13.75 -0.91 -25.55
CA GLU A 73 -13.68 0.51 -25.18
C GLU A 73 -15.01 0.97 -24.54
N ASP A 74 -16.01 0.08 -24.44
CA ASP A 74 -17.30 0.37 -23.83
C ASP A 74 -17.23 0.23 -22.30
N ALA A 75 -17.37 1.37 -21.61
CA ALA A 75 -17.39 1.42 -20.15
C ALA A 75 -18.59 0.69 -19.52
N ASN A 76 -19.64 0.37 -20.28
CA ASN A 76 -20.75 -0.46 -19.80
C ASN A 76 -20.32 -1.89 -19.43
N ALA A 77 -19.13 -2.33 -19.85
CA ALA A 77 -18.52 -3.55 -19.36
C ALA A 77 -18.24 -3.54 -17.84
N PHE A 78 -18.15 -2.37 -17.21
CA PHE A 78 -17.90 -2.22 -15.77
C PHE A 78 -19.20 -2.30 -14.96
N SER A 79 -19.80 -3.49 -14.97
CA SER A 79 -20.87 -3.87 -14.05
C SER A 79 -20.44 -5.08 -13.22
N SER A 80 -20.93 -5.21 -11.98
CA SER A 80 -20.56 -6.32 -11.11
C SER A 80 -20.81 -7.69 -11.74
N GLY A 81 -21.93 -7.83 -12.47
CA GLY A 81 -22.28 -9.07 -13.17
C GLY A 81 -21.31 -9.41 -14.31
N ASN A 82 -20.93 -8.42 -15.12
CA ASN A 82 -19.97 -8.65 -16.20
C ASN A 82 -18.55 -8.88 -15.66
N LEU A 83 -18.09 -8.11 -14.66
CA LEU A 83 -16.74 -8.20 -14.12
C LEU A 83 -16.45 -9.53 -13.42
N ALA A 84 -17.46 -10.17 -12.82
CA ALA A 84 -17.31 -11.43 -12.08
C ALA A 84 -16.74 -12.61 -12.90
N GLN A 85 -16.80 -12.56 -14.23
CA GLN A 85 -16.26 -13.62 -15.10
C GLN A 85 -14.75 -13.49 -15.37
N TYR A 86 -14.14 -12.34 -15.06
CA TYR A 86 -12.74 -12.05 -15.40
C TYR A 86 -11.83 -12.18 -14.19
N LYS A 87 -10.70 -12.88 -14.36
CA LYS A 87 -9.67 -12.97 -13.32
C LYS A 87 -8.80 -11.71 -13.23
N ALA A 88 -8.62 -11.02 -14.35
CA ALA A 88 -7.94 -9.73 -14.39
C ALA A 88 -8.62 -8.79 -15.40
N VAL A 89 -8.52 -7.49 -15.11
CA VAL A 89 -8.87 -6.39 -16.01
C VAL A 89 -7.60 -5.61 -16.33
N VAL A 90 -7.27 -5.52 -17.61
CA VAL A 90 -6.13 -4.74 -18.12
C VAL A 90 -6.63 -3.38 -18.59
N PHE A 91 -6.09 -2.30 -18.03
CA PHE A 91 -6.24 -0.95 -18.55
C PHE A 91 -5.07 -0.71 -19.49
N LEU A 92 -5.33 -0.89 -20.79
CA LEU A 92 -4.32 -0.77 -21.83
C LEU A 92 -4.37 0.63 -22.43
N SER A 93 -3.44 1.47 -21.98
CA SER A 93 -3.30 2.84 -22.48
C SER A 93 -4.60 3.65 -22.45
N THR A 94 -5.40 3.49 -21.39
CA THR A 94 -6.53 4.37 -21.09
C THR A 94 -6.02 5.78 -20.80
N THR A 95 -6.85 6.81 -20.99
CA THR A 95 -6.49 8.19 -20.61
C THR A 95 -7.73 8.99 -20.21
N GLY A 96 -7.58 9.92 -19.27
CA GLY A 96 -8.66 10.79 -18.78
C GLY A 96 -9.68 10.09 -17.87
N ASP A 97 -10.87 10.66 -17.78
CA ASP A 97 -12.01 10.14 -17.00
C ASP A 97 -12.85 9.19 -17.87
N VAL A 98 -12.76 7.89 -17.60
CA VAL A 98 -13.24 6.82 -18.50
C VAL A 98 -14.42 6.05 -17.94
N LEU A 99 -14.59 6.05 -16.61
CA LEU A 99 -15.66 5.41 -15.85
C LEU A 99 -16.49 6.44 -15.10
N ASN A 100 -17.81 6.32 -15.17
CA ASN A 100 -18.69 7.08 -14.27
C ASN A 100 -18.73 6.46 -12.85
N ASN A 101 -19.34 7.17 -11.89
CA ASN A 101 -19.43 6.72 -10.48
C ASN A 101 -19.94 5.27 -10.30
N SER A 102 -20.92 4.84 -11.09
CA SER A 102 -21.46 3.48 -10.97
C SER A 102 -20.47 2.42 -11.45
N GLN A 103 -19.71 2.74 -12.51
CA GLN A 103 -18.68 1.89 -13.09
C GLN A 103 -17.43 1.86 -12.19
N GLN A 104 -17.03 3.01 -11.63
CA GLN A 104 -15.99 3.11 -10.60
C GLN A 104 -16.33 2.23 -9.39
N THR A 105 -17.56 2.32 -8.87
CA THR A 105 -18.04 1.51 -7.74
C THR A 105 -18.00 0.01 -8.06
N ALA A 106 -18.45 -0.38 -9.27
CA ALA A 106 -18.40 -1.77 -9.71
C ALA A 106 -16.96 -2.28 -9.84
N PHE A 107 -16.05 -1.44 -10.35
CA PHE A 107 -14.65 -1.79 -10.52
C PHE A 107 -13.90 -1.90 -9.19
N GLN A 108 -14.09 -0.95 -8.28
CA GLN A 108 -13.56 -1.02 -6.92
C GLN A 108 -14.06 -2.28 -6.21
N SER A 109 -15.37 -2.56 -6.27
CA SER A 109 -15.93 -3.78 -5.65
C SER A 109 -15.32 -5.06 -6.23
N TYR A 110 -15.06 -5.07 -7.54
CA TYR A 110 -14.39 -6.17 -8.22
C TYR A 110 -12.96 -6.40 -7.69
N VAL A 111 -12.14 -5.34 -7.60
CA VAL A 111 -10.76 -5.45 -7.09
C VAL A 111 -10.75 -5.77 -5.60
N ASP A 112 -11.54 -5.05 -4.79
CA ASP A 112 -11.62 -5.26 -3.34
C ASP A 112 -12.11 -6.68 -2.99
N GLY A 113 -12.94 -7.27 -3.85
CA GLY A 113 -13.43 -8.65 -3.79
C GLY A 113 -12.46 -9.71 -4.32
N GLY A 114 -11.22 -9.33 -4.68
CA GLY A 114 -10.18 -10.28 -5.11
C GLY A 114 -9.88 -10.29 -6.60
N GLY A 115 -10.46 -9.38 -7.39
CA GLY A 115 -10.14 -9.18 -8.80
C GLY A 115 -8.72 -8.65 -9.04
N GLY A 116 -8.20 -8.88 -10.25
CA GLY A 116 -6.89 -8.40 -10.66
C GLY A 116 -6.95 -7.13 -11.51
N TYR A 117 -6.05 -6.19 -11.27
CA TYR A 117 -5.83 -5.02 -12.11
C TYR A 117 -4.43 -5.05 -12.74
N VAL A 118 -4.36 -4.70 -14.02
CA VAL A 118 -3.11 -4.51 -14.77
C VAL A 118 -3.17 -3.16 -15.49
N GLY A 119 -2.36 -2.20 -15.09
CA GLY A 119 -2.21 -0.93 -15.80
C GLY A 119 -1.02 -0.95 -16.76
N VAL A 120 -1.22 -0.47 -17.99
CA VAL A 120 -0.16 -0.39 -19.01
C VAL A 120 -0.06 1.04 -19.53
N HIS A 121 1.16 1.57 -19.49
CA HIS A 121 1.55 2.89 -20.01
C HIS A 121 0.63 4.01 -19.50
N SER A 122 -0.20 4.60 -20.35
CA SER A 122 -1.06 5.73 -20.00
C SER A 122 -2.20 5.41 -19.04
N ALA A 123 -2.33 4.15 -18.57
CA ALA A 123 -3.16 3.85 -17.43
C ALA A 123 -2.83 4.73 -16.19
N ALA A 124 -1.61 5.27 -16.06
CA ALA A 124 -1.29 6.26 -15.02
C ALA A 124 -1.83 7.69 -15.30
N ASP A 125 -2.30 7.97 -16.51
CA ASP A 125 -2.97 9.21 -16.96
C ASP A 125 -4.50 9.03 -16.97
N THR A 126 -5.04 8.34 -15.97
CA THR A 126 -6.46 7.94 -15.92
C THR A 126 -7.05 8.26 -14.54
N GLU A 127 -8.32 8.70 -14.51
CA GLU A 127 -9.16 8.84 -13.30
C GLU A 127 -8.52 9.69 -12.17
N TYR A 128 -7.98 10.86 -12.51
CA TYR A 128 -7.29 11.73 -11.54
C TYR A 128 -8.15 12.21 -10.37
N ASP A 129 -9.47 12.32 -10.57
CA ASP A 129 -10.42 12.75 -9.55
C ASP A 129 -10.96 11.58 -8.70
N TRP A 130 -10.44 10.36 -8.92
CA TRP A 130 -10.82 9.15 -8.18
C TRP A 130 -9.65 8.64 -7.34
N PRO A 131 -9.55 9.00 -6.05
CA PRO A 131 -8.42 8.65 -5.18
C PRO A 131 -8.15 7.15 -5.07
N TYR A 132 -9.19 6.32 -5.15
CA TYR A 132 -9.04 4.86 -5.17
C TYR A 132 -8.21 4.40 -6.37
N TYR A 133 -8.43 4.98 -7.55
CA TYR A 133 -7.64 4.66 -8.72
C TYR A 133 -6.19 5.10 -8.57
N GLY A 134 -5.94 6.27 -7.97
CA GLY A 134 -4.58 6.72 -7.64
C GLY A 134 -3.82 5.73 -6.76
N GLN A 135 -4.50 5.15 -5.76
CA GLN A 135 -3.95 4.07 -4.93
C GLN A 135 -3.74 2.79 -5.73
N LEU A 136 -4.72 2.42 -6.57
CA LEU A 136 -4.68 1.22 -7.40
C LEU A 136 -3.53 1.23 -8.40
N VAL A 137 -3.32 2.34 -9.11
CA VAL A 137 -2.21 2.46 -10.08
C VAL A 137 -0.88 2.73 -9.39
N GLY A 138 -0.88 3.24 -8.16
CA GLY A 138 0.28 3.45 -7.30
C GLY A 138 0.97 4.80 -7.52
N ALA A 139 1.01 5.30 -8.75
CA ALA A 139 1.45 6.66 -9.04
C ALA A 139 0.82 7.19 -10.34
N TRP A 140 0.41 8.46 -10.31
CA TRP A 140 -0.17 9.15 -11.46
C TRP A 140 0.89 9.76 -12.36
N PHE A 141 0.60 9.80 -13.66
CA PHE A 141 1.40 10.47 -14.68
C PHE A 141 1.56 11.98 -14.39
N ASN A 142 2.76 12.51 -14.64
CA ASN A 142 3.09 13.93 -14.55
C ASN A 142 3.47 14.51 -15.91
N ASN A 143 4.53 13.98 -16.53
CA ASN A 143 4.98 14.36 -17.87
C ASN A 143 5.89 13.25 -18.43
N HIS A 144 6.37 13.42 -19.67
CA HIS A 144 7.38 12.55 -20.27
C HIS A 144 8.28 13.37 -21.22
N PRO A 145 9.53 12.95 -21.47
CA PRO A 145 10.34 13.48 -22.55
C PRO A 145 9.93 12.88 -23.90
N ALA A 146 10.65 13.23 -24.97
CA ALA A 146 10.49 12.57 -26.26
C ALA A 146 10.82 11.06 -26.17
N ILE A 147 10.18 10.27 -27.03
CA ILE A 147 10.50 8.86 -27.23
C ILE A 147 11.99 8.71 -27.50
N GLN A 148 12.67 7.90 -26.68
CA GLN A 148 14.10 7.70 -26.77
C GLN A 148 14.49 6.37 -26.14
N GLN A 149 15.72 5.94 -26.39
CA GLN A 149 16.26 4.77 -25.70
C GLN A 149 16.57 5.08 -24.24
N ALA A 150 16.27 4.16 -23.34
CA ALA A 150 16.72 4.18 -21.95
C ALA A 150 17.07 2.76 -21.48
N THR A 151 17.85 2.67 -20.42
CA THR A 151 18.16 1.40 -19.74
C THR A 151 17.15 1.16 -18.63
N VAL A 152 16.45 0.03 -18.71
CA VAL A 152 15.60 -0.50 -17.65
C VAL A 152 16.42 -1.47 -16.80
N ARG A 153 16.42 -1.28 -15.48
CA ARG A 153 17.09 -2.14 -14.50
C ARG A 153 16.04 -3.02 -13.82
N THR A 154 16.32 -4.31 -13.75
CA THR A 154 15.48 -5.28 -13.03
C THR A 154 15.95 -5.34 -11.58
N GLU A 155 15.09 -4.94 -10.64
CA GLU A 155 15.41 -4.92 -9.21
C GLU A 155 15.01 -6.23 -8.52
N ASP A 156 13.85 -6.76 -8.87
CA ASP A 156 13.40 -8.09 -8.45
C ASP A 156 13.39 -9.01 -9.67
N ALA A 157 14.31 -9.97 -9.70
CA ALA A 157 14.39 -10.98 -10.77
C ALA A 157 13.60 -12.27 -10.46
N THR A 158 12.95 -12.34 -9.30
CA THR A 158 12.17 -13.51 -8.86
C THR A 158 10.70 -13.41 -9.25
N HIS A 159 10.16 -12.18 -9.36
CA HIS A 159 8.78 -11.96 -9.76
C HIS A 159 8.50 -12.50 -11.17
N PRO A 160 7.34 -13.16 -11.44
CA PRO A 160 7.02 -13.75 -12.75
C PRO A 160 7.08 -12.80 -13.95
N ALA A 161 6.87 -11.50 -13.74
CA ALA A 161 6.96 -10.46 -14.77
C ALA A 161 8.40 -10.10 -15.17
N THR A 162 9.37 -10.45 -14.35
CA THR A 162 10.77 -10.06 -14.52
C THR A 162 11.73 -11.25 -14.48
N SER A 163 11.23 -12.43 -14.10
CA SER A 163 12.00 -13.66 -14.15
C SER A 163 12.41 -14.01 -15.58
N GLY A 164 13.69 -14.31 -15.75
CA GLY A 164 14.29 -14.56 -17.06
C GLY A 164 14.65 -13.30 -17.88
N LEU A 165 14.37 -12.09 -17.37
CA LEU A 165 14.91 -10.87 -17.96
C LEU A 165 16.36 -10.64 -17.54
N ALA A 166 17.09 -9.88 -18.36
CA ALA A 166 18.42 -9.42 -17.99
C ALA A 166 18.35 -8.43 -16.80
N ALA A 167 19.42 -8.38 -16.01
CA ALA A 167 19.55 -7.44 -14.90
C ALA A 167 19.44 -5.97 -15.35
N ALA A 168 19.88 -5.68 -16.57
CA ALA A 168 19.65 -4.41 -17.24
C ALA A 168 19.46 -4.66 -18.75
N TRP A 169 18.60 -3.88 -19.38
CA TRP A 169 18.28 -4.01 -20.78
C TRP A 169 17.86 -2.65 -21.35
N SER A 170 18.41 -2.32 -22.52
CA SER A 170 18.15 -1.04 -23.20
C SER A 170 17.03 -1.22 -24.22
N ARG A 171 16.03 -0.34 -24.17
CA ARG A 171 14.89 -0.35 -25.09
C ARG A 171 14.41 1.07 -25.36
N THR A 172 13.60 1.24 -26.40
CA THR A 172 13.05 2.55 -26.81
C THR A 172 11.57 2.61 -26.46
N ASP A 173 11.16 3.64 -25.73
CA ASP A 173 9.76 3.89 -25.39
C ASP A 173 9.57 5.37 -25.02
N GLU A 174 8.35 5.75 -24.64
CA GLU A 174 8.05 7.02 -23.97
C GLU A 174 8.10 6.85 -22.45
N TRP A 175 8.99 7.59 -21.77
CA TRP A 175 9.31 7.37 -20.36
C TRP A 175 8.58 8.33 -19.44
N TYR A 176 7.60 7.83 -18.68
CA TYR A 176 6.79 8.67 -17.80
C TYR A 176 7.53 9.06 -16.54
N ASN A 177 7.56 10.36 -16.24
CA ASN A 177 7.72 10.87 -14.88
C ASN A 177 6.36 10.84 -14.18
N TYR A 178 6.38 10.58 -12.87
CA TYR A 178 5.18 10.45 -12.05
C TYR A 178 5.03 11.61 -11.08
N ARG A 179 3.80 11.89 -10.64
CA ARG A 179 3.51 12.94 -9.64
C ARG A 179 4.10 12.61 -8.28
N THR A 180 4.25 11.32 -7.98
CA THR A 180 4.81 10.77 -6.75
C THR A 180 5.67 9.57 -7.07
N ASN A 181 6.69 9.31 -6.25
CA ASN A 181 7.46 8.07 -6.35
C ASN A 181 6.71 6.94 -5.62
N PRO A 182 6.35 5.83 -6.30
CA PRO A 182 5.54 4.76 -5.73
C PRO A 182 6.33 3.79 -4.83
N ARG A 183 7.66 3.92 -4.72
CA ARG A 183 8.52 2.93 -4.06
C ARG A 183 8.16 2.64 -2.61
N SER A 184 7.68 3.62 -1.86
CA SER A 184 7.29 3.41 -0.46
C SER A 184 5.95 2.69 -0.32
N THR A 185 5.10 2.69 -1.34
CA THR A 185 3.73 2.15 -1.27
C THR A 185 3.51 0.97 -2.20
N THR A 186 4.54 0.55 -2.95
CA THR A 186 4.48 -0.54 -3.93
C THR A 186 5.78 -1.33 -3.93
N HIS A 187 5.70 -2.59 -4.35
CA HIS A 187 6.88 -3.41 -4.63
C HIS A 187 7.42 -3.08 -6.03
N VAL A 188 8.58 -2.43 -6.09
CA VAL A 188 9.21 -2.02 -7.35
C VAL A 188 9.92 -3.21 -7.97
N LEU A 189 9.55 -3.53 -9.22
CA LEU A 189 10.14 -4.62 -9.98
C LEU A 189 11.24 -4.13 -10.91
N GLN A 190 11.06 -2.93 -11.48
CA GLN A 190 12.01 -2.34 -12.43
C GLN A 190 12.09 -0.82 -12.28
N THR A 191 13.27 -0.27 -12.53
CA THR A 191 13.56 1.17 -12.57
C THR A 191 14.18 1.62 -13.89
N LEU A 192 14.03 2.90 -14.22
CA LEU A 192 14.80 3.54 -15.28
C LEU A 192 16.12 4.08 -14.74
N ASP A 193 17.19 3.88 -15.52
CA ASP A 193 18.46 4.56 -15.30
C ASP A 193 18.42 5.94 -15.95
N GLU A 194 18.14 6.98 -15.15
CA GLU A 194 18.10 8.38 -15.62
C GLU A 194 19.45 8.90 -16.18
N THR A 195 20.57 8.19 -15.99
CA THR A 195 21.83 8.56 -16.64
C THR A 195 21.91 8.12 -18.11
N SER A 196 20.99 7.24 -18.53
CA SER A 196 20.99 6.64 -19.87
C SER A 196 20.10 7.38 -20.89
N TYR A 197 19.33 8.37 -20.43
CA TYR A 197 18.41 9.14 -21.27
C TYR A 197 18.24 10.56 -20.70
N SER A 198 17.52 11.42 -21.41
CA SER A 198 17.29 12.82 -20.98
C SER A 198 15.83 13.07 -20.62
N GLY A 199 15.61 13.90 -19.59
CA GLY A 199 14.28 14.35 -19.17
C GLY A 199 13.60 13.52 -18.06
N GLY A 200 14.31 12.56 -17.46
CA GLY A 200 13.91 11.99 -16.17
C GLY A 200 14.02 13.03 -15.05
N THR A 201 13.04 13.04 -14.14
CA THR A 201 12.97 14.02 -13.03
C THR A 201 12.72 13.40 -11.67
N MET A 202 12.84 12.07 -11.55
CA MET A 202 12.47 11.32 -10.35
C MET A 202 13.70 11.00 -9.48
N GLY A 203 14.90 10.95 -10.07
CA GLY A 203 16.12 10.45 -9.44
C GLY A 203 16.06 8.94 -9.24
N ASP A 204 15.26 8.49 -8.28
CA ASP A 204 14.81 7.11 -8.21
C ASP A 204 13.54 6.96 -9.05
N HIS A 205 13.62 6.19 -10.14
CA HIS A 205 12.60 6.19 -11.19
C HIS A 205 11.95 4.81 -11.40
N PRO A 206 11.04 4.35 -10.51
CA PRO A 206 10.26 3.13 -10.74
C PRO A 206 9.48 3.19 -12.06
N ILE A 207 9.48 2.10 -12.82
CA ILE A 207 8.75 1.99 -14.09
C ILE A 207 7.83 0.78 -14.17
N THR A 208 8.08 -0.25 -13.35
CA THR A 208 7.20 -1.42 -13.19
C THR A 208 7.10 -1.75 -11.72
N TRP A 209 5.89 -1.92 -11.20
CA TRP A 209 5.64 -2.25 -9.80
C TRP A 209 4.35 -3.05 -9.62
N CYS A 210 4.19 -3.63 -8.43
CA CYS A 210 2.97 -4.31 -8.02
C CYS A 210 2.66 -4.06 -6.54
N HIS A 211 1.41 -4.25 -6.14
CA HIS A 211 1.02 -4.27 -4.73
C HIS A 211 -0.32 -5.00 -4.51
N PRO A 212 -0.57 -5.54 -3.30
CA PRO A 212 -1.92 -5.94 -2.91
C PRO A 212 -2.84 -4.70 -2.88
N GLN A 213 -4.09 -4.88 -3.29
CA GLN A 213 -5.14 -3.86 -3.17
C GLN A 213 -6.37 -4.49 -2.52
N ALA A 214 -6.60 -4.21 -1.24
CA ALA A 214 -7.59 -4.95 -0.43
C ALA A 214 -7.38 -6.47 -0.60
N SER A 215 -8.39 -7.23 -1.06
CA SER A 215 -8.22 -8.67 -1.34
C SER A 215 -7.69 -8.95 -2.76
N GLY A 216 -7.62 -7.92 -3.60
CA GLY A 216 -7.19 -7.98 -4.99
C GLY A 216 -5.69 -7.76 -5.17
N ARG A 217 -5.27 -7.66 -6.44
CA ARG A 217 -3.87 -7.55 -6.85
C ARG A 217 -3.73 -6.47 -7.92
N SER A 218 -2.78 -5.57 -7.72
CA SER A 218 -2.43 -4.52 -8.67
C SER A 218 -1.05 -4.77 -9.26
N PHE A 219 -0.97 -4.65 -10.58
CA PHE A 219 0.28 -4.60 -11.33
C PHE A 219 0.25 -3.41 -12.27
N TYR A 220 1.38 -2.71 -12.40
CA TYR A 220 1.51 -1.61 -13.35
C TYR A 220 2.88 -1.64 -14.04
N THR A 221 2.89 -1.29 -15.32
CA THR A 221 4.12 -0.90 -16.03
C THR A 221 3.89 0.36 -16.86
N GLY A 222 4.82 1.32 -16.76
CA GLY A 222 4.80 2.54 -17.58
C GLY A 222 5.29 2.33 -19.01
N MET A 223 5.73 1.12 -19.34
CA MET A 223 6.13 0.72 -20.69
C MET A 223 4.91 0.45 -21.59
N GLY A 224 5.07 0.61 -22.90
CA GLY A 224 4.04 0.24 -23.88
C GLY A 224 3.47 1.38 -24.72
N HIS A 225 4.16 2.53 -24.82
CA HIS A 225 3.78 3.60 -25.74
C HIS A 225 3.92 3.14 -27.19
N SER A 226 5.12 2.63 -27.53
CA SER A 226 5.52 2.40 -28.91
C SER A 226 4.93 1.10 -29.46
N ILE A 227 4.51 1.10 -30.72
CA ILE A 227 3.99 -0.11 -31.41
C ILE A 227 5.03 -1.25 -31.37
N GLN A 228 6.30 -0.91 -31.59
CA GLN A 228 7.42 -1.84 -31.65
C GLN A 228 7.63 -2.58 -30.32
N SER A 229 7.32 -1.93 -29.18
CA SER A 229 7.45 -2.49 -27.84
C SER A 229 6.73 -3.84 -27.69
N TYR A 230 5.57 -4.00 -28.33
CA TYR A 230 4.75 -5.21 -28.21
C TYR A 230 5.28 -6.43 -28.98
N SER A 231 6.30 -6.24 -29.83
CA SER A 231 7.06 -7.31 -30.46
C SER A 231 8.28 -7.75 -29.64
N GLU A 232 8.70 -6.94 -28.65
CA GLU A 232 9.87 -7.22 -27.84
C GLU A 232 9.57 -8.32 -26.82
N GLN A 233 10.43 -9.35 -26.80
CA GLN A 233 10.28 -10.46 -25.86
C GLN A 233 10.24 -9.99 -24.40
N GLY A 234 11.04 -8.98 -24.05
CA GLY A 234 11.09 -8.46 -22.69
C GLY A 234 9.77 -7.85 -22.22
N LEU A 235 9.13 -6.97 -23.00
CA LEU A 235 7.82 -6.42 -22.63
C LEU A 235 6.73 -7.51 -22.61
N ARG A 236 6.78 -8.47 -23.54
CA ARG A 236 5.84 -9.59 -23.53
C ARG A 236 5.95 -10.45 -22.28
N THR A 237 7.18 -10.66 -21.77
CA THR A 237 7.41 -11.32 -20.47
C THR A 237 6.81 -10.50 -19.31
N VAL A 238 7.03 -9.18 -19.29
CA VAL A 238 6.47 -8.27 -18.27
C VAL A 238 4.93 -8.33 -18.26
N LEU A 239 4.30 -8.22 -19.43
CA LEU A 239 2.85 -8.29 -19.56
C LEU A 239 2.30 -9.65 -19.13
N LEU A 240 2.92 -10.75 -19.58
CA LEU A 240 2.47 -12.09 -19.23
C LEU A 240 2.56 -12.33 -17.72
N GLY A 241 3.70 -12.05 -17.11
CA GLY A 241 3.87 -12.27 -15.68
C GLY A 241 3.00 -11.35 -14.83
N GLY A 242 2.81 -10.09 -15.24
CA GLY A 242 1.90 -9.16 -14.58
C GLY A 242 0.43 -9.61 -14.64
N ILE A 243 -0.04 -10.05 -15.81
CA ILE A 243 -1.39 -10.61 -15.99
C ILE A 243 -1.58 -11.87 -15.15
N ARG A 244 -0.61 -12.78 -15.15
CA ARG A 244 -0.69 -14.02 -14.37
C ARG A 244 -0.74 -13.75 -12.86
N TYR A 245 0.07 -12.80 -12.38
CA TYR A 245 0.04 -12.36 -10.98
C TYR A 245 -1.32 -11.73 -10.64
N ALA A 246 -1.78 -10.74 -11.41
CA ALA A 246 -3.05 -10.06 -11.16
C ALA A 246 -4.23 -11.05 -11.18
N ALA A 247 -4.22 -12.01 -12.11
CA ALA A 247 -5.22 -13.07 -12.19
C ALA A 247 -5.18 -14.08 -11.02
N GLY A 248 -4.12 -14.05 -10.20
CA GLY A 248 -3.92 -14.95 -9.06
C GLY A 248 -3.55 -16.39 -9.47
N VAL A 249 -3.15 -16.61 -10.73
CA VAL A 249 -2.75 -17.93 -11.23
C VAL A 249 -1.29 -18.26 -10.91
N VAL A 250 -0.47 -17.23 -10.65
CA VAL A 250 0.86 -17.37 -10.06
C VAL A 250 0.96 -16.48 -8.82
N GLN A 251 1.65 -16.98 -7.80
CA GLN A 251 1.94 -16.23 -6.59
C GLN A 251 3.25 -15.46 -6.78
N ALA A 252 3.30 -14.24 -6.25
CA ALA A 252 4.50 -13.43 -6.21
C ALA A 252 4.45 -12.51 -4.99
N ASP A 253 5.61 -12.20 -4.41
CA ASP A 253 5.70 -11.17 -3.40
C ASP A 253 5.54 -9.81 -4.09
N CYS A 254 4.52 -9.08 -3.65
CA CYS A 254 4.24 -7.72 -4.07
C CYS A 254 3.93 -6.86 -2.84
N ALA A 255 4.29 -7.30 -1.63
CA ALA A 255 4.19 -6.44 -0.48
C ALA A 255 5.11 -5.23 -0.71
N PRO A 256 4.63 -3.98 -0.52
CA PRO A 256 5.51 -2.83 -0.55
C PRO A 256 6.70 -3.04 0.39
N PRO A 257 7.89 -2.47 0.09
CA PRO A 257 9.01 -2.47 1.01
C PRO A 257 8.48 -2.05 2.37
N GLY A 258 8.62 -2.92 3.37
CA GLY A 258 8.02 -2.71 4.68
C GLY A 258 8.38 -1.31 5.19
N ASN A 259 7.43 -0.37 5.06
CA ASN A 259 7.51 0.93 5.70
C ASN A 259 7.50 0.61 7.18
N GLY A 260 8.69 0.59 7.78
CA GLY A 260 8.93 0.19 9.17
C GLY A 260 8.30 1.15 10.16
N ASN A 261 6.99 1.23 10.17
CA ASN A 261 6.20 1.80 11.24
C ASN A 261 5.06 0.82 11.52
N GLY A 262 5.43 -0.35 12.07
CA GLY A 262 4.47 -1.35 12.55
C GLY A 262 4.01 -2.42 11.56
N THR A 263 4.67 -2.63 10.42
CA THR A 263 4.40 -3.84 9.60
C THR A 263 4.99 -5.07 10.29
N THR A 264 4.13 -6.05 10.56
CA THR A 264 4.49 -7.38 11.03
C THR A 264 5.22 -8.15 9.92
N VAL A 265 6.40 -8.68 10.25
CA VAL A 265 7.25 -9.53 9.42
C VAL A 265 7.17 -10.94 9.99
N GLU A 266 6.85 -11.93 9.16
CA GLU A 266 6.91 -13.33 9.56
C GLU A 266 8.37 -13.72 9.80
N ALA A 267 8.68 -14.28 10.96
CA ALA A 267 10.06 -14.54 11.34
C ALA A 267 10.70 -15.63 10.47
N GLU A 268 9.91 -16.56 9.94
CA GLU A 268 10.39 -17.59 9.03
C GLU A 268 10.75 -17.05 7.64
N SER A 269 10.47 -15.78 7.34
CA SER A 269 10.85 -15.10 6.10
C SER A 269 12.31 -14.61 6.10
N TYR A 270 13.18 -15.20 6.91
CA TYR A 270 14.59 -14.84 6.96
C TYR A 270 15.29 -15.10 5.62
N THR A 271 16.25 -14.24 5.28
CA THR A 271 17.05 -14.35 4.05
C THR A 271 18.42 -15.00 4.28
N SER A 272 18.80 -15.17 5.55
CA SER A 272 20.04 -15.80 5.99
C SER A 272 19.89 -16.31 7.42
N GLN A 273 20.56 -17.39 7.79
CA GLN A 273 20.44 -17.96 9.15
C GLN A 273 21.65 -18.82 9.54
N SER A 274 21.79 -19.08 10.85
CA SER A 274 22.60 -20.17 11.40
C SER A 274 21.89 -20.87 12.55
N GLY A 275 21.83 -22.20 12.48
CA GLY A 275 21.36 -23.10 13.55
C GLY A 275 19.84 -23.30 13.66
N VAL A 276 19.03 -22.36 13.16
CA VAL A 276 17.56 -22.43 13.27
C VAL A 276 16.91 -23.29 12.19
N GLN A 277 15.64 -23.65 12.40
CA GLN A 277 14.80 -24.30 11.40
C GLN A 277 13.39 -23.69 11.39
N GLN A 278 12.66 -23.86 10.28
CA GLN A 278 11.22 -23.57 10.27
C GLN A 278 10.47 -24.72 10.95
N THR A 279 9.51 -24.39 11.82
CA THR A 279 8.60 -25.36 12.42
C THR A 279 7.16 -25.04 12.03
N THR A 280 6.34 -26.06 11.81
CA THR A 280 4.91 -25.89 11.50
C THR A 280 4.14 -25.79 12.82
N GLN A 281 3.42 -24.69 13.01
CA GLN A 281 2.66 -24.43 14.23
C GLN A 281 1.32 -23.79 13.87
N SER A 282 0.23 -24.50 14.11
CA SER A 282 -1.12 -24.04 13.72
C SER A 282 -1.58 -22.75 14.42
N THR A 283 -0.95 -22.40 15.55
CA THR A 283 -1.25 -21.18 16.33
C THR A 283 -0.33 -20.00 15.99
N ALA A 284 0.60 -20.19 15.05
CA ALA A 284 1.46 -19.15 14.48
C ALA A 284 0.74 -18.41 13.33
N GLY A 285 1.09 -17.15 13.10
CA GLY A 285 0.76 -16.44 11.86
C GLY A 285 1.30 -17.23 10.67
N GLY A 286 0.51 -17.38 9.60
CA GLY A 286 0.95 -18.18 8.44
C GLY A 286 1.16 -19.69 8.68
N GLY A 287 0.95 -20.19 9.90
CA GLY A 287 1.11 -21.60 10.28
C GLY A 287 2.56 -22.07 10.47
N LYS A 288 3.53 -21.15 10.51
CA LYS A 288 4.96 -21.46 10.66
C LYS A 288 5.65 -20.49 11.62
N ALA A 289 6.80 -20.90 12.15
CA ALA A 289 7.63 -20.06 12.99
C ALA A 289 9.11 -20.44 12.81
N VAL A 290 10.02 -19.56 13.23
CA VAL A 290 11.42 -19.92 13.48
C VAL A 290 11.50 -20.68 14.79
N GLY A 291 12.02 -21.89 14.77
CA GLY A 291 12.20 -22.74 15.95
C GLY A 291 13.53 -23.48 15.93
N PHE A 292 13.66 -24.44 16.85
CA PHE A 292 14.92 -25.15 17.12
C PHE A 292 16.07 -24.21 17.50
N ILE A 293 15.72 -23.03 18.05
CA ILE A 293 16.67 -21.98 18.39
C ILE A 293 17.50 -22.41 19.60
N GLU A 294 18.83 -22.42 19.45
CA GLU A 294 19.81 -22.62 20.52
C GLU A 294 20.63 -21.34 20.79
N ASN A 295 21.42 -21.35 21.87
CA ASN A 295 22.27 -20.22 22.21
C ASN A 295 23.37 -20.00 21.15
N GLY A 296 23.35 -18.82 20.51
CA GLY A 296 24.31 -18.42 19.48
C GLY A 296 23.73 -18.43 18.07
N ASP A 297 22.52 -18.95 17.89
CA ASP A 297 21.82 -18.97 16.60
C ASP A 297 21.37 -17.58 16.18
N TRP A 298 21.12 -17.41 14.88
CA TRP A 298 20.68 -16.12 14.35
C TRP A 298 19.92 -16.24 13.04
N VAL A 299 19.14 -15.21 12.74
CA VAL A 299 18.45 -14.98 11.46
C VAL A 299 18.68 -13.55 10.99
N GLY A 300 18.83 -13.36 9.68
CA GLY A 300 19.01 -12.07 9.03
C GLY A 300 17.97 -11.81 7.95
N TYR A 301 17.51 -10.57 7.83
CA TYR A 301 16.44 -10.13 6.94
C TYR A 301 16.94 -8.97 6.07
N SER A 302 17.32 -9.26 4.82
CA SER A 302 17.93 -8.28 3.91
C SER A 302 16.98 -7.12 3.56
N SER A 303 15.67 -7.39 3.50
CA SER A 303 14.63 -6.41 3.18
C SER A 303 14.16 -5.56 4.37
N VAL A 304 14.52 -5.92 5.60
CA VAL A 304 14.10 -5.19 6.81
C VAL A 304 15.19 -4.20 7.22
N SER A 305 14.98 -2.92 6.91
CA SER A 305 15.92 -1.85 7.25
C SER A 305 15.84 -1.46 8.73
N THR A 306 16.99 -1.40 9.42
CA THR A 306 17.08 -0.92 10.80
C THR A 306 17.17 0.61 10.92
N ALA A 307 17.31 1.32 9.80
CA ALA A 307 17.46 2.78 9.81
C ALA A 307 16.24 3.44 10.48
N GLY A 308 16.49 4.29 11.48
CA GLY A 308 15.45 5.01 12.23
C GLY A 308 14.68 4.18 13.25
N ALA A 309 15.04 2.91 13.47
CA ALA A 309 14.31 2.03 14.37
C ALA A 309 14.48 2.43 15.84
N THR A 310 13.36 2.55 16.55
CA THR A 310 13.26 2.95 17.96
C THR A 310 12.49 1.94 18.81
N GLY A 311 11.84 0.96 18.21
CA GLY A 311 11.17 -0.12 18.94
C GLY A 311 11.24 -1.43 18.18
N PHE A 312 11.15 -2.52 18.91
CA PHE A 312 11.03 -3.87 18.37
C PHE A 312 9.96 -4.62 19.16
N THR A 313 9.07 -5.32 18.44
CA THR A 313 8.03 -6.18 19.02
C THR A 313 8.08 -7.53 18.34
N ALA A 314 7.97 -8.63 19.07
CA ALA A 314 7.92 -9.98 18.51
C ALA A 314 6.86 -10.85 19.19
N ARG A 315 6.22 -11.73 18.42
CA ARG A 315 5.36 -12.81 18.92
C ARG A 315 6.21 -14.07 19.06
N VAL A 316 6.25 -14.62 20.27
CA VAL A 316 7.19 -15.68 20.68
C VAL A 316 6.53 -16.72 21.57
N SER A 317 7.04 -17.94 21.57
CA SER A 317 6.61 -19.03 22.48
C SER A 317 7.81 -19.78 23.03
N SER A 318 7.68 -20.41 24.19
CA SER A 318 8.77 -21.18 24.79
C SER A 318 8.24 -22.24 25.75
N ALA A 319 8.55 -23.51 25.46
CA ALA A 319 8.51 -24.59 26.46
C ALA A 319 9.92 -24.96 26.98
N GLY A 320 10.95 -24.23 26.55
CA GLY A 320 12.34 -24.39 26.97
C GLY A 320 12.68 -23.52 28.18
N SER A 321 13.91 -23.01 28.21
CA SER A 321 14.38 -22.12 29.29
C SER A 321 14.08 -20.63 29.06
N GLY A 322 13.46 -20.29 27.92
CA GLY A 322 13.37 -18.90 27.46
C GLY A 322 14.73 -18.40 26.97
N GLY A 323 14.90 -17.09 26.86
CA GLY A 323 16.18 -16.52 26.43
C GLY A 323 16.09 -15.04 26.10
N THR A 324 16.91 -14.59 25.15
CA THR A 324 16.97 -13.20 24.73
C THR A 324 17.13 -13.10 23.22
N ILE A 325 16.40 -12.17 22.61
CA ILE A 325 16.59 -11.76 21.22
C ILE A 325 17.41 -10.46 21.25
N GLN A 326 18.56 -10.46 20.59
CA GLN A 326 19.36 -9.27 20.32
C GLN A 326 19.02 -8.73 18.93
N ILE A 327 18.71 -7.44 18.85
CA ILE A 327 18.33 -6.74 17.62
C ILE A 327 19.58 -6.02 17.11
N ARG A 328 20.12 -6.44 15.96
CA ARG A 328 21.38 -5.94 15.40
C ARG A 328 21.22 -5.37 14.00
N ALA A 329 22.02 -4.36 13.67
CA ALA A 329 22.08 -3.75 12.34
C ALA A 329 23.27 -4.29 11.52
N GLY A 330 23.03 -4.56 10.24
CA GLY A 330 24.05 -4.84 9.22
C GLY A 330 24.56 -6.29 9.19
N SER A 331 24.83 -6.90 10.35
CA SER A 331 25.26 -8.30 10.45
C SER A 331 24.99 -8.89 11.83
N GLN A 332 25.17 -10.21 11.98
CA GLN A 332 25.05 -10.91 13.27
C GLN A 332 26.05 -10.44 14.35
N THR A 333 27.15 -9.81 13.94
CA THR A 333 28.12 -9.17 14.86
C THR A 333 28.06 -7.64 14.80
N GLY A 334 27.11 -7.08 14.04
CA GLY A 334 26.94 -5.65 13.84
C GLY A 334 26.37 -4.92 15.06
N THR A 335 26.11 -3.63 14.88
CA THR A 335 25.70 -2.73 15.97
C THR A 335 24.46 -3.25 16.70
N LEU A 336 24.56 -3.42 18.02
CA LEU A 336 23.42 -3.79 18.87
C LEU A 336 22.50 -2.57 19.05
N LEU A 337 21.27 -2.69 18.59
CA LEU A 337 20.24 -1.64 18.70
C LEU A 337 19.46 -1.76 20.01
N GLY A 338 19.24 -2.99 20.46
CA GLY A 338 18.54 -3.32 21.69
C GLY A 338 18.40 -4.82 21.86
N GLN A 339 17.78 -5.24 22.96
CA GLN A 339 17.50 -6.65 23.21
C GLN A 339 16.20 -6.79 24.01
N VAL A 340 15.54 -7.94 23.85
CA VAL A 340 14.29 -8.27 24.54
C VAL A 340 14.36 -9.68 25.11
N ALA A 341 13.92 -9.83 26.36
CA ALA A 341 13.84 -11.14 27.02
C ALA A 341 12.59 -11.89 26.53
N VAL A 342 12.75 -13.19 26.30
CA VAL A 342 11.66 -14.10 25.94
C VAL A 342 11.35 -14.98 27.16
N PRO A 343 10.15 -14.84 27.78
CA PRO A 343 9.77 -15.65 28.92
C PRO A 343 9.39 -17.07 28.51
N VAL A 344 9.41 -17.99 29.47
CA VAL A 344 8.83 -19.33 29.31
C VAL A 344 7.31 -19.19 29.27
N THR A 345 6.68 -19.61 28.18
CA THR A 345 5.21 -19.56 27.99
C THR A 345 4.51 -20.86 28.37
N GLY A 346 5.30 -21.90 28.69
CA GLY A 346 4.84 -23.20 29.17
C GLY A 346 4.51 -24.21 28.06
N ASN A 347 4.40 -23.76 26.80
CA ASN A 347 4.16 -24.63 25.65
C ASN A 347 4.70 -23.98 24.36
N TRP A 348 5.18 -24.80 23.41
CA TRP A 348 5.69 -24.34 22.10
C TRP A 348 4.62 -23.67 21.24
N ASP A 349 3.34 -23.96 21.44
CA ASP A 349 2.22 -23.40 20.68
C ASP A 349 1.50 -22.26 21.43
N THR A 350 1.93 -21.93 22.65
CA THR A 350 1.42 -20.79 23.44
C THR A 350 2.28 -19.57 23.18
N PHE A 351 1.81 -18.69 22.31
CA PHE A 351 2.51 -17.46 21.97
C PHE A 351 2.12 -16.29 22.86
N THR A 352 3.10 -15.45 23.18
CA THR A 352 2.95 -14.14 23.82
C THR A 352 3.68 -13.08 23.01
N THR A 353 3.43 -11.82 23.30
CA THR A 353 4.14 -10.69 22.68
C THR A 353 5.20 -10.15 23.63
N VAL A 354 6.40 -9.93 23.13
CA VAL A 354 7.48 -9.24 23.83
C VAL A 354 7.89 -8.00 23.04
N SER A 355 8.28 -6.93 23.74
CA SER A 355 8.69 -5.67 23.09
C SER A 355 9.82 -5.00 23.84
N THR A 356 10.62 -4.20 23.13
CA THR A 356 11.70 -3.39 23.72
C THR A 356 11.88 -2.09 22.94
N THR A 357 12.40 -1.06 23.62
CA THR A 357 12.88 0.17 22.99
C THR A 357 14.28 -0.06 22.45
N LEU A 358 14.53 0.41 21.23
CA LEU A 358 15.85 0.38 20.61
C LEU A 358 16.56 1.71 20.89
N ASN A 359 17.70 1.63 21.58
CA ASN A 359 18.48 2.80 22.00
C ASN A 359 19.76 2.96 21.17
N GLY A 360 20.18 1.93 20.45
CA GLY A 360 21.27 2.02 19.48
C GLY A 360 20.78 2.55 18.14
N SER A 361 21.69 3.12 17.35
CA SER A 361 21.43 3.58 15.98
C SER A 361 22.26 2.79 14.98
N GLY A 362 21.67 2.44 13.85
CA GLY A 362 22.35 1.69 12.80
C GLY A 362 21.50 1.61 11.54
N SER A 363 22.15 1.50 10.39
CA SER A 363 21.54 1.32 9.09
C SER A 363 21.91 -0.04 8.49
N GLY A 364 21.16 -0.46 7.47
CA GLY A 364 21.34 -1.76 6.83
C GLY A 364 20.32 -2.80 7.29
N PRO A 365 20.51 -4.06 6.89
CA PRO A 365 19.57 -5.15 7.16
C PRO A 365 19.50 -5.53 8.64
N LEU A 366 18.36 -6.05 9.08
CA LEU A 366 18.13 -6.52 10.43
C LEU A 366 18.71 -7.92 10.65
N PHE A 367 19.36 -8.12 11.78
CA PHE A 367 19.75 -9.44 12.30
C PHE A 367 19.18 -9.63 13.71
N LEU A 368 18.57 -10.80 13.95
CA LEU A 368 18.16 -11.26 15.27
C LEU A 368 19.13 -12.35 15.72
N VAL A 369 19.80 -12.12 16.85
CA VAL A 369 20.73 -13.09 17.45
C VAL A 369 20.14 -13.59 18.76
N PHE A 370 20.11 -14.91 18.93
CA PHE A 370 19.46 -15.56 20.03
C PHE A 370 20.47 -16.00 21.09
N THR A 371 20.24 -15.62 22.34
CA THR A 371 21.10 -15.98 23.47
C THR A 371 20.28 -16.59 24.61
N GLY A 372 20.88 -17.52 25.35
CA GLY A 372 20.16 -18.23 26.41
C GLY A 372 20.98 -19.35 27.06
N GLY A 373 20.28 -20.21 27.80
CA GLY A 373 20.85 -21.40 28.43
C GLY A 373 21.12 -22.54 27.44
N SER A 374 21.30 -23.76 27.94
CA SER A 374 21.44 -24.96 27.11
C SER A 374 20.09 -25.48 26.60
N GLY A 375 20.10 -26.10 25.41
CA GLY A 375 18.92 -26.65 24.74
C GLY A 375 18.10 -25.61 23.98
N TYR A 376 16.92 -26.02 23.50
CA TYR A 376 16.04 -25.14 22.73
C TYR A 376 15.46 -24.02 23.61
N LEU A 377 15.54 -22.79 23.11
CA LEU A 377 15.23 -21.58 23.87
C LEU A 377 13.75 -21.18 23.72
N PHE A 378 13.31 -20.85 22.51
CA PHE A 378 11.98 -20.33 22.17
C PHE A 378 11.74 -20.45 20.66
N ASN A 379 10.51 -20.18 20.21
CA ASN A 379 10.18 -19.94 18.81
C ASN A 379 9.83 -18.46 18.61
N VAL A 380 10.05 -17.96 17.40
CA VAL A 380 9.63 -16.62 16.97
C VAL A 380 8.68 -16.79 15.79
N ASP A 381 7.47 -16.27 15.95
CA ASP A 381 6.41 -16.30 14.93
C ASP A 381 6.54 -15.12 13.99
N SER A 382 6.46 -13.90 14.55
CA SER A 382 6.55 -12.67 13.78
C SER A 382 7.16 -11.53 14.59
N PHE A 383 7.58 -10.47 13.93
CA PHE A 383 8.10 -9.27 14.59
C PHE A 383 7.80 -7.98 13.82
N SER A 384 7.98 -6.82 14.45
CA SER A 384 7.91 -5.51 13.80
C SER A 384 8.93 -4.55 14.39
N LEU A 385 9.32 -3.54 13.59
CA LEU A 385 10.09 -2.40 14.06
C LEU A 385 9.21 -1.16 14.11
N THR A 386 9.29 -0.43 15.21
CA THR A 386 8.83 0.96 15.31
C THR A 386 9.98 1.85 14.87
N LYS A 387 9.73 2.86 14.03
CA LYS A 387 10.73 3.87 13.68
C LYS A 387 10.30 5.24 14.19
N SER A 388 11.27 6.08 14.54
CA SER A 388 10.98 7.49 14.75
C SER A 388 10.55 8.10 13.41
N GLY A 389 9.25 8.33 13.26
CA GLY A 389 8.80 9.36 12.34
C GLY A 389 9.40 10.68 12.80
N SER A 390 10.04 11.40 11.88
CA SER A 390 10.19 12.85 12.02
C SER A 390 8.81 13.43 12.32
N SER A 391 8.55 13.80 13.58
CA SER A 391 7.35 14.52 13.98
C SER A 391 7.71 15.48 15.12
N PRO A 392 7.29 16.76 15.09
CA PRO A 392 7.58 17.70 16.17
C PRO A 392 6.81 17.30 17.45
N SER A 393 7.44 17.47 18.61
CA SER A 393 6.98 17.12 19.99
C SER A 393 6.93 18.40 20.88
N PRO A 394 6.45 18.46 22.16
CA PRO A 394 5.79 17.50 23.10
C PRO A 394 4.48 18.01 23.84
N SER A 395 3.47 17.16 24.23
CA SER A 395 3.16 16.49 25.55
C SER A 395 2.25 17.30 26.54
N PRO A 396 1.44 16.78 27.53
CA PRO A 396 1.37 15.43 28.17
C PRO A 396 -0.04 14.78 28.40
N SER A 397 -0.02 13.55 28.93
CA SER A 397 -1.10 12.57 29.21
C SER A 397 -2.02 12.91 30.43
N PRO A 398 -3.24 12.32 30.57
CA PRO A 398 -3.36 11.04 31.29
C PRO A 398 -4.32 10.02 30.61
N SER A 399 -4.08 8.72 30.82
CA SER A 399 -5.01 7.62 30.52
C SER A 399 -5.77 7.22 31.80
N PRO A 400 -7.03 6.73 31.72
CA PRO A 400 -7.24 5.30 31.44
C PRO A 400 -8.42 4.96 30.50
N SER A 401 -8.16 4.01 29.58
CA SER A 401 -9.05 2.99 28.97
C SER A 401 -10.31 3.36 28.14
N ALA A 402 -10.45 2.68 26.98
CA ALA A 402 -11.69 2.28 26.27
C ALA A 402 -12.06 2.94 24.91
N SER A 403 -12.49 2.06 23.98
CA SER A 403 -13.22 2.29 22.72
C SER A 403 -12.50 3.00 21.56
N PRO A 404 -12.82 2.66 20.28
CA PRO A 404 -12.14 3.22 19.11
C PRO A 404 -12.29 4.74 19.11
N THR A 405 -11.16 5.45 19.01
CA THR A 405 -11.15 6.90 19.10
C THR A 405 -11.88 7.49 17.90
N PRO A 406 -12.88 8.37 18.13
CA PRO A 406 -13.61 9.00 17.05
C PRO A 406 -12.67 9.82 16.17
N THR A 407 -12.73 9.64 14.85
CA THR A 407 -11.87 10.41 13.91
C THR A 407 -12.59 11.67 13.47
N SER A 408 -11.98 12.84 13.73
CA SER A 408 -12.56 14.16 13.42
C SER A 408 -11.88 14.82 12.23
N GLN A 409 -12.65 15.49 11.38
CA GLN A 409 -12.19 16.31 10.28
C GLN A 409 -12.74 17.73 10.45
N THR A 410 -11.85 18.72 10.56
CA THR A 410 -12.20 20.14 10.72
C THR A 410 -11.79 20.95 9.50
N VAL A 411 -12.64 21.88 9.08
CA VAL A 411 -12.36 22.85 8.01
C VAL A 411 -12.82 24.24 8.44
N GLU A 412 -12.19 25.27 7.88
CA GLU A 412 -12.63 26.67 8.06
C GLU A 412 -14.03 26.86 7.44
N GLY A 413 -14.85 27.70 8.05
CA GLY A 413 -16.22 27.96 7.64
C GLY A 413 -16.28 28.60 6.25
N GLU A 414 -15.34 29.49 5.94
CA GLU A 414 -15.18 30.14 4.63
C GLU A 414 -14.55 29.23 3.56
N ALA A 415 -14.06 28.04 3.92
CA ALA A 415 -13.50 27.06 2.98
C ALA A 415 -14.58 26.24 2.27
N TYR A 416 -15.74 26.84 1.99
CA TYR A 416 -16.79 26.24 1.19
C TYR A 416 -16.34 26.10 -0.27
N THR A 417 -16.71 24.99 -0.90
CA THR A 417 -16.39 24.67 -2.30
C THR A 417 -17.50 25.07 -3.26
N ALA A 418 -18.72 25.27 -2.73
CA ALA A 418 -19.85 25.91 -3.41
C ALA A 418 -20.77 26.54 -2.37
N GLN A 419 -21.50 27.59 -2.73
CA GLN A 419 -22.42 28.27 -1.82
C GLN A 419 -23.56 28.98 -2.55
N SER A 420 -24.60 29.34 -1.80
CA SER A 420 -25.58 30.35 -2.21
C SER A 420 -25.83 31.34 -1.08
N GLY A 421 -25.59 32.64 -1.35
CA GLY A 421 -25.88 33.77 -0.46
C GLY A 421 -24.78 34.13 0.55
N LEU A 422 -23.80 33.25 0.78
CA LEU A 422 -22.72 33.47 1.74
C LEU A 422 -21.64 34.38 1.19
N GLN A 423 -21.00 35.13 2.08
CA GLN A 423 -19.80 35.91 1.80
C GLN A 423 -18.77 35.72 2.90
N GLN A 424 -17.50 35.99 2.61
CA GLN A 424 -16.47 35.99 3.66
C GLN A 424 -16.58 37.27 4.50
N ALA A 425 -16.64 37.14 5.81
CA ALA A 425 -16.54 38.27 6.74
C ALA A 425 -15.20 38.21 7.49
N ASN A 426 -14.57 39.37 7.69
CA ASN A 426 -13.31 39.45 8.42
C ASN A 426 -13.59 39.61 9.90
N HIS A 427 -13.05 38.70 10.71
CA HIS A 427 -13.16 38.70 12.16
C HIS A 427 -11.79 38.37 12.74
N ALA A 428 -11.14 39.33 13.41
CA ALA A 428 -9.79 39.12 13.95
C ALA A 428 -9.73 37.99 15.00
N THR A 429 -10.86 37.67 15.61
CA THR A 429 -11.03 36.60 16.62
C THR A 429 -11.54 35.28 16.02
N ALA A 430 -11.71 35.21 14.70
CA ALA A 430 -11.98 33.99 13.95
C ALA A 430 -10.70 33.17 13.70
N SER A 431 -10.87 31.86 13.59
CA SER A 431 -9.87 30.97 13.00
C SER A 431 -9.58 31.44 11.57
N GLY A 432 -8.30 31.52 11.18
CA GLY A 432 -7.92 32.09 9.89
C GLY A 432 -8.24 33.59 9.69
N GLY A 433 -8.82 34.27 10.70
CA GLY A 433 -9.21 35.68 10.63
C GLY A 433 -10.47 35.98 9.81
N LYS A 434 -11.20 34.93 9.39
CA LYS A 434 -12.38 35.03 8.52
C LYS A 434 -13.47 34.04 8.90
N THR A 435 -14.68 34.31 8.45
CA THR A 435 -15.84 33.42 8.62
C THR A 435 -16.62 33.34 7.31
N ALA A 436 -17.40 32.28 7.16
CA ALA A 436 -18.55 32.27 6.27
C ALA A 436 -19.69 33.04 6.94
N GLY A 437 -19.93 34.27 6.48
CA GLY A 437 -20.91 35.19 7.05
C GLY A 437 -21.96 35.64 6.06
N TYR A 438 -22.71 36.67 6.45
CA TYR A 438 -23.85 37.22 5.68
C TYR A 438 -24.97 36.18 5.42
N ILE A 439 -25.06 35.17 6.28
CA ILE A 439 -25.95 34.02 6.12
C ILE A 439 -27.41 34.45 6.34
N ASN A 440 -28.26 34.23 5.33
CA ASN A 440 -29.71 34.41 5.38
C ASN A 440 -30.46 33.08 5.46
N ASN A 441 -31.75 33.15 5.76
CA ASN A 441 -32.63 31.98 5.69
C ASN A 441 -32.71 31.44 4.25
N GLY A 442 -32.34 30.18 4.06
CA GLY A 442 -32.33 29.49 2.77
C GLY A 442 -30.94 29.40 2.12
N ASP A 443 -29.94 30.12 2.65
CA ASP A 443 -28.56 30.03 2.17
C ASP A 443 -27.95 28.67 2.50
N TRP A 444 -26.92 28.28 1.75
CA TRP A 444 -26.24 27.01 1.96
C TRP A 444 -24.78 27.04 1.55
N ALA A 445 -23.98 26.18 2.16
CA ALA A 445 -22.57 25.97 1.84
C ALA A 445 -22.27 24.47 1.66
N ALA A 446 -21.48 24.14 0.66
CA ALA A 446 -20.96 22.79 0.41
C ALA A 446 -19.46 22.74 0.75
N TYR A 447 -19.03 21.62 1.31
CA TYR A 447 -17.63 21.33 1.64
C TYR A 447 -17.27 19.98 1.02
N SER A 448 -16.86 19.98 -0.25
CA SER A 448 -16.60 18.74 -1.00
C SER A 448 -15.43 17.94 -0.43
N GLN A 449 -14.51 18.61 0.27
CA GLN A 449 -13.40 17.99 1.00
C GLN A 449 -13.84 17.23 2.27
N VAL A 450 -15.07 17.45 2.78
CA VAL A 450 -15.59 16.78 3.99
C VAL A 450 -16.62 15.72 3.59
N ASN A 451 -16.30 14.45 3.82
CA ASN A 451 -17.20 13.33 3.52
C ASN A 451 -18.10 12.99 4.73
N THR A 452 -19.40 12.80 4.54
CA THR A 452 -20.32 12.42 5.62
C THR A 452 -20.37 10.93 5.94
N GLN A 453 -19.61 10.08 5.24
CA GLN A 453 -19.57 8.64 5.48
C GLN A 453 -19.12 8.34 6.91
N GLY A 454 -19.91 7.54 7.63
CA GLY A 454 -19.63 7.16 9.01
C GLY A 454 -19.77 8.29 10.02
N ALA A 455 -20.21 9.49 9.63
CA ALA A 455 -20.33 10.63 10.51
C ALA A 455 -21.30 10.36 11.67
N LYS A 456 -20.83 10.59 12.90
CA LYS A 456 -21.56 10.39 14.16
C LYS A 456 -21.90 11.69 14.85
N THR A 457 -21.04 12.69 14.79
CA THR A 457 -21.32 14.01 15.33
C THR A 457 -20.86 15.11 14.38
N PHE A 458 -21.53 16.25 14.51
CA PHE A 458 -21.20 17.49 13.86
C PHE A 458 -21.01 18.57 14.91
N SER A 459 -20.01 19.42 14.74
CA SER A 459 -19.90 20.67 15.49
C SER A 459 -19.47 21.82 14.59
N ALA A 460 -19.83 23.03 15.01
CA ALA A 460 -19.47 24.26 14.33
C ALA A 460 -19.13 25.34 15.36
N ARG A 461 -18.05 26.10 15.11
CA ARG A 461 -17.80 27.36 15.81
C ARG A 461 -18.53 28.47 15.06
N VAL A 462 -19.36 29.22 15.78
CA VAL A 462 -20.28 30.20 15.20
C VAL A 462 -20.32 31.47 16.04
N SER A 463 -20.64 32.61 15.44
CA SER A 463 -20.99 33.84 16.15
C SER A 463 -22.33 34.37 15.66
N SER A 464 -23.11 35.02 16.52
CA SER A 464 -24.39 35.61 16.14
C SER A 464 -24.66 36.86 16.97
N GLY A 465 -24.60 38.01 16.31
CA GLY A 465 -25.10 39.27 16.88
C GLY A 465 -26.62 39.41 16.78
N GLY A 466 -27.30 38.50 16.07
CA GLY A 466 -28.75 38.50 15.87
C GLY A 466 -29.48 37.43 16.70
N SER A 467 -30.68 37.04 16.27
CA SER A 467 -31.50 36.01 16.93
C SER A 467 -30.97 34.58 16.73
N GLY A 468 -29.99 34.38 15.86
CA GLY A 468 -29.52 33.06 15.48
C GLY A 468 -30.41 32.35 14.46
N GLY A 469 -30.25 31.04 14.32
CA GLY A 469 -30.95 30.21 13.35
C GLY A 469 -30.69 28.71 13.58
N THR A 470 -30.65 27.93 12.51
CA THR A 470 -30.39 26.49 12.55
C THR A 470 -29.52 26.08 11.37
N ILE A 471 -28.55 25.22 11.64
CA ILE A 471 -27.73 24.55 10.63
C ILE A 471 -28.34 23.16 10.41
N GLN A 472 -28.75 22.87 9.19
CA GLN A 472 -29.11 21.51 8.75
C GLN A 472 -27.89 20.85 8.11
N ILE A 473 -27.51 19.68 8.61
CA ILE A 473 -26.37 18.89 8.15
C ILE A 473 -26.89 17.87 7.13
N ARG A 474 -26.50 18.02 5.87
CA ARG A 474 -26.95 17.17 4.76
C ARG A 474 -25.79 16.52 4.03
N SER A 475 -26.07 15.40 3.37
CA SER A 475 -25.11 14.68 2.53
C SER A 475 -25.45 14.85 1.05
N GLY A 476 -24.43 15.08 0.23
CA GLY A 476 -24.50 15.00 -1.24
C GLY A 476 -25.02 16.25 -1.94
N SER A 477 -26.08 16.89 -1.43
CA SER A 477 -26.61 18.15 -1.98
C SER A 477 -27.39 18.97 -0.94
N GLN A 478 -27.74 20.22 -1.28
CA GLN A 478 -28.58 21.09 -0.45
C GLN A 478 -29.97 20.49 -0.14
N ASN A 479 -30.47 19.61 -1.02
CA ASN A 479 -31.73 18.86 -0.84
C ASN A 479 -31.49 17.38 -0.50
N GLY A 480 -30.23 17.01 -0.22
CA GLY A 480 -29.83 15.64 0.05
C GLY A 480 -30.23 15.16 1.44
N THR A 481 -29.84 13.93 1.78
CA THR A 481 -30.22 13.26 3.02
C THR A 481 -29.86 14.12 4.23
N LEU A 482 -30.86 14.46 5.06
CA LEU A 482 -30.65 15.15 6.32
C LEU A 482 -30.06 14.18 7.34
N LEU A 483 -28.86 14.50 7.82
CA LEU A 483 -28.13 13.69 8.80
C LEU A 483 -28.39 14.15 10.23
N GLY A 484 -28.64 15.44 10.42
CA GLY A 484 -28.95 16.06 11.69
C GLY A 484 -29.15 17.57 11.54
N GLN A 485 -29.48 18.24 12.63
CA GLN A 485 -29.56 19.70 12.66
C GLN A 485 -29.15 20.22 14.04
N VAL A 486 -28.68 21.46 14.10
CA VAL A 486 -28.27 22.12 15.33
C VAL A 486 -28.72 23.57 15.34
N ALA A 487 -29.32 24.01 16.45
CA ALA A 487 -29.71 25.41 16.64
C ALA A 487 -28.48 26.27 16.97
N VAL A 488 -28.45 27.48 16.42
CA VAL A 488 -27.50 28.53 16.77
C VAL A 488 -28.29 29.64 17.43
N THR A 489 -27.98 29.97 18.68
CA THR A 489 -28.57 31.10 19.39
C THR A 489 -27.64 32.31 19.33
N SER A 490 -28.17 33.49 19.69
CA SER A 490 -27.34 34.69 19.85
C SER A 490 -26.14 34.42 20.76
N THR A 491 -24.96 34.87 20.33
CA THR A 491 -23.74 34.87 21.14
C THR A 491 -23.46 36.24 21.77
N GLY A 492 -24.33 37.22 21.50
CA GLY A 492 -24.22 38.59 22.01
C GLY A 492 -23.43 39.56 21.13
N SER A 493 -22.61 39.07 20.19
CA SER A 493 -21.89 39.89 19.21
C SER A 493 -21.35 39.02 18.06
N TRP A 494 -21.09 39.65 16.90
CA TRP A 494 -20.46 39.00 15.73
C TRP A 494 -19.00 38.59 15.96
N ASP A 495 -18.32 39.17 16.95
CA ASP A 495 -16.96 38.78 17.34
C ASP A 495 -16.91 37.85 18.55
N THR A 496 -18.08 37.45 19.08
CA THR A 496 -18.20 36.50 20.19
C THR A 496 -18.61 35.14 19.65
N PHE A 497 -17.70 34.17 19.73
CA PHE A 497 -17.92 32.84 19.16
C PHE A 497 -18.33 31.82 20.22
N ALA A 498 -19.21 30.91 19.84
CA ALA A 498 -19.61 29.74 20.61
C ALA A 498 -19.55 28.50 19.74
N THR A 499 -19.37 27.33 20.35
CA THR A 499 -19.44 26.05 19.64
C THR A 499 -20.84 25.44 19.80
N VAL A 500 -21.43 25.06 18.68
CA VAL A 500 -22.67 24.28 18.64
C VAL A 500 -22.36 22.87 18.15
N SER A 501 -23.11 21.85 18.61
CA SER A 501 -22.92 20.47 18.18
C SER A 501 -24.20 19.65 18.17
N THR A 502 -24.22 18.58 17.40
CA THR A 502 -25.34 17.62 17.33
C THR A 502 -24.85 16.22 16.97
N THR A 503 -25.63 15.22 17.34
CA THR A 503 -25.42 13.83 16.90
C THR A 503 -26.10 13.62 15.56
N LEU A 504 -25.43 12.92 14.65
CA LEU A 504 -25.93 12.60 13.32
C LEU A 504 -26.54 11.19 13.33
N THR A 505 -27.76 11.08 12.83
CA THR A 505 -28.55 9.84 12.83
C THR A 505 -28.85 9.32 11.43
N GLY A 506 -28.66 10.14 10.39
CA GLY A 506 -28.76 9.71 8.99
C GLY A 506 -27.52 8.94 8.53
N SER A 507 -27.71 7.98 7.63
CA SER A 507 -26.63 7.20 7.01
C SER A 507 -26.57 7.53 5.52
N ALA A 508 -25.66 8.43 5.13
CA ALA A 508 -25.39 8.74 3.73
C ALA A 508 -23.91 9.11 3.53
N SER A 509 -23.37 8.75 2.36
CA SER A 509 -22.01 9.05 1.93
C SER A 509 -22.03 10.09 0.83
N GLY A 510 -21.18 11.09 0.93
CA GLY A 510 -21.15 12.23 0.01
C GLY A 510 -20.56 13.47 0.65
N PRO A 511 -20.33 14.53 -0.14
CA PRO A 511 -19.86 15.82 0.37
C PRO A 511 -20.83 16.40 1.40
N LEU A 512 -20.29 17.11 2.39
CA LEU A 512 -21.06 17.81 3.40
C LEU A 512 -21.75 19.03 2.79
N TYR A 513 -23.05 19.16 3.03
CA TYR A 513 -23.83 20.35 2.75
C TYR A 513 -24.45 20.89 4.04
N LEU A 514 -24.28 22.18 4.29
CA LEU A 514 -24.94 22.91 5.36
C LEU A 514 -26.01 23.81 4.76
N VAL A 515 -27.25 23.67 5.24
CA VAL A 515 -28.36 24.54 4.85
C VAL A 515 -28.81 25.34 6.07
N PHE A 516 -28.91 26.65 5.91
CA PHE A 516 -29.15 27.57 7.01
C PHE A 516 -30.60 28.02 7.01
N THR A 517 -31.28 27.89 8.14
CA THR A 517 -32.70 28.26 8.30
C THR A 517 -32.91 29.15 9.51
N GLY A 518 -33.83 30.09 9.44
CA GLY A 518 -34.17 30.98 10.55
C GLY A 518 -35.36 31.88 10.25
N SER A 519 -35.96 32.43 11.31
CA SER A 519 -37.17 33.28 11.22
C SER A 519 -36.94 34.73 11.69
N GLY A 520 -35.70 35.08 12.04
CA GLY A 520 -35.33 36.44 12.44
C GLY A 520 -35.16 37.38 11.25
N THR A 521 -35.17 38.69 11.53
CA THR A 521 -34.83 39.74 10.57
C THR A 521 -33.34 40.04 10.64
N GLY A 522 -32.61 39.91 9.53
CA GLY A 522 -31.16 40.13 9.44
C GLY A 522 -30.37 38.83 9.28
N TYR A 523 -29.03 38.92 9.26
CA TYR A 523 -28.17 37.75 9.15
C TYR A 523 -28.31 36.83 10.36
N LEU A 524 -28.28 35.53 10.13
CA LEU A 524 -28.55 34.52 11.15
C LEU A 524 -27.36 34.38 12.11
N PHE A 525 -26.19 34.05 11.56
CA PHE A 525 -24.92 33.83 12.28
C PHE A 525 -23.78 33.75 11.26
N ASP A 526 -22.56 33.73 11.76
CA ASP A 526 -21.35 33.47 11.01
C ASP A 526 -20.79 32.09 11.40
N LEU A 527 -20.18 31.42 10.44
CA LEU A 527 -19.58 30.10 10.59
C LEU A 527 -18.06 30.21 10.45
N ASP A 528 -17.36 29.85 11.52
CA ASP A 528 -15.92 29.99 11.65
C ASP A 528 -15.18 28.68 11.37
N THR A 529 -15.61 27.58 11.98
CA THR A 529 -15.08 26.25 11.67
C THR A 529 -16.19 25.22 11.71
N VAL A 530 -16.01 24.15 10.94
CA VAL A 530 -16.92 23.02 10.82
C VAL A 530 -16.14 21.74 11.10
N THR A 531 -16.67 20.89 11.97
CA THR A 531 -16.06 19.61 12.31
C THR A 531 -17.06 18.47 12.17
N VAL A 532 -16.64 17.39 11.51
CA VAL A 532 -17.37 16.12 11.43
C VAL A 532 -16.55 15.02 12.09
N THR A 533 -17.15 14.28 13.01
CA THR A 533 -16.49 13.20 13.76
C THR A 533 -17.17 11.86 13.48
N ARG A 534 -16.38 10.79 13.33
CA ARG A 534 -16.80 9.43 12.95
C ARG A 534 -16.50 8.41 14.02
#